data_AF-A0A419EFV6-F1
#
_entry.id   AF-A0A419EFV6-F1
#
_cell.length_a   1.000
_cell.length_b   1.000
_cell.length_c   1.000
_cell.angle_alpha   90.00
_cell.angle_beta   90.00
_cell.angle_gamma   90.00
#
_symmetry.space_group_name_H-M   'P 1'
#
loop_
_entity.id
_entity.type
_entity.pdbx_description
1 polymer ?
#
loop_
_entity_poly.entity_id
_entity_poly.type
_entity_poly.pdbx_seq_one_letter_code
_entity_poly.pdbx_strand_id
1 'polypeptide(L)'
;MCKRIIATTPEFFLQDGEYVRFRTILVIAIFISISRANASFAKHLGTVGNVYPVVESDALAEIREAAVQVDWEKAIERQKKLAMIKNFRPRDLHPLPAAKADRSFLVDMTYTLDSNIPDGKGGVLYPKGFTFNP
;
A
#
# COMPACT_ATOMS: atom_id res chain seq x y z
N MET A 1 -103.82 44.14 -18.25
CA MET A 1 -103.06 45.07 -17.40
C MET A 1 -102.02 44.27 -16.62
N CYS A 2 -100.78 44.77 -16.57
CA CYS A 2 -99.67 44.48 -15.63
C CYS A 2 -98.81 43.19 -15.71
N LYS A 3 -97.50 43.41 -15.55
CA LYS A 3 -96.29 42.55 -15.71
C LYS A 3 -95.71 42.07 -14.37
N ARG A 4 -94.90 40.99 -14.41
CA ARG A 4 -93.60 40.72 -13.68
C ARG A 4 -93.09 39.34 -14.18
N ILE A 5 -91.90 39.05 -14.74
CA ILE A 5 -90.44 39.22 -14.41
C ILE A 5 -90.13 38.75 -12.95
N ILE A 6 -89.19 37.86 -12.56
CA ILE A 6 -87.80 37.49 -12.97
C ILE A 6 -87.49 36.01 -12.55
N ALA A 7 -86.48 35.45 -13.22
CA ALA A 7 -85.80 34.15 -13.16
C ALA A 7 -85.44 33.47 -11.81
N THR A 8 -85.33 32.13 -11.86
CA THR A 8 -84.30 31.32 -11.17
C THR A 8 -84.08 29.98 -11.91
N THR A 9 -82.85 29.70 -12.32
CA THR A 9 -82.30 28.39 -12.76
C THR A 9 -81.38 27.86 -11.65
N PRO A 10 -80.73 26.67 -11.76
CA PRO A 10 -81.15 25.36 -12.24
C PRO A 10 -80.84 24.24 -11.20
N GLU A 11 -81.49 23.08 -11.29
CA GLU A 11 -80.94 21.82 -10.76
C GLU A 11 -81.10 20.74 -11.83
N PHE A 12 -79.98 20.37 -12.45
CA PHE A 12 -79.88 19.21 -13.35
C PHE A 12 -78.93 18.22 -12.65
N PHE A 13 -79.54 17.23 -12.01
CA PHE A 13 -78.87 16.16 -11.30
C PHE A 13 -78.88 14.89 -12.16
N LEU A 14 -77.83 14.06 -11.97
CA LEU A 14 -77.68 12.66 -12.38
C LEU A 14 -76.95 12.38 -13.71
N GLN A 15 -75.61 12.46 -13.65
CA GLN A 15 -74.69 11.81 -14.59
C GLN A 15 -73.52 11.16 -13.82
N ASP A 16 -73.79 10.22 -12.90
CA ASP A 16 -72.79 9.71 -11.95
C ASP A 16 -72.25 8.29 -12.26
N GLY A 17 -72.93 7.49 -13.09
CA GLY A 17 -72.57 6.08 -13.32
C GLY A 17 -71.40 5.86 -14.29
N GLU A 18 -71.38 6.57 -15.42
CA GLU A 18 -70.33 6.44 -16.43
C GLU A 18 -69.01 7.09 -15.97
N TYR A 19 -69.09 8.17 -15.19
CA TYR A 19 -67.92 8.88 -14.67
C TYR A 19 -67.11 8.05 -13.68
N VAL A 20 -67.75 7.20 -12.86
CA VAL A 20 -67.04 6.29 -11.93
C VAL A 20 -66.32 5.18 -12.71
N ARG A 21 -66.96 4.61 -13.74
CA ARG A 21 -66.33 3.62 -14.62
C ARG A 21 -65.15 4.22 -15.38
N PHE A 22 -65.31 5.42 -15.94
CA PHE A 22 -64.24 6.12 -16.65
C PHE A 22 -63.08 6.50 -15.73
N ARG A 23 -63.34 6.96 -14.49
CA ARG A 23 -62.29 7.21 -13.49
C ARG A 23 -61.55 5.95 -13.09
N THR A 24 -62.25 4.83 -12.88
CA THR A 24 -61.58 3.56 -12.53
C THR A 24 -60.69 3.06 -13.66
N ILE A 25 -61.12 3.17 -14.92
CA ILE A 25 -60.31 2.83 -16.09
C ILE A 25 -59.08 3.73 -16.18
N LEU A 26 -59.24 5.03 -15.95
CA LEU A 26 -58.16 6.01 -16.00
C LEU A 26 -57.12 5.78 -14.90
N VAL A 27 -57.55 5.43 -13.69
CA VAL A 27 -56.66 5.08 -12.57
C VAL A 27 -55.90 3.77 -12.85
N ILE A 28 -56.57 2.75 -13.38
CA ILE A 28 -55.94 1.47 -13.74
C ILE A 28 -54.93 1.67 -14.88
N ALA A 29 -55.26 2.49 -15.89
CA ALA A 29 -54.36 2.82 -16.99
C ALA A 29 -53.10 3.55 -16.51
N ILE A 30 -53.24 4.50 -15.57
CA ILE A 30 -52.10 5.18 -14.94
C ILE A 30 -51.24 4.19 -14.16
N PHE A 31 -51.84 3.28 -13.40
CA PHE A 31 -51.12 2.28 -12.60
C PHE A 31 -50.34 1.28 -13.46
N ILE A 32 -50.89 0.89 -14.62
CA ILE A 32 -50.21 0.04 -15.61
C ILE A 32 -49.07 0.79 -16.32
N SER A 33 -49.20 2.09 -16.51
CA SER A 33 -48.16 2.93 -17.12
C SER A 33 -46.95 3.09 -16.20
N ILE A 34 -47.18 3.28 -14.89
CA ILE A 34 -46.12 3.47 -13.89
C ILE A 34 -45.33 2.17 -13.65
N SER A 35 -45.99 1.01 -13.72
CA SER A 35 -45.35 -0.29 -13.46
C SER A 35 -44.41 -0.78 -14.58
N ARG A 36 -44.36 -0.10 -15.73
CA ARG A 36 -43.40 -0.41 -16.82
C ARG A 36 -42.06 0.34 -16.73
N ALA A 37 -41.86 1.20 -15.73
CA ALA A 37 -40.77 2.18 -15.75
C ALA A 37 -39.37 1.68 -15.30
N ASN A 38 -39.19 0.45 -14.83
CA ASN A 38 -37.90 0.03 -14.24
C ASN A 38 -37.37 -1.30 -14.80
N ALA A 39 -36.90 -1.28 -16.06
CA ALA A 39 -35.93 -2.26 -16.53
C ALA A 39 -34.54 -1.58 -16.62
N SER A 40 -33.89 -1.46 -15.46
CA SER A 40 -32.48 -1.06 -15.40
C SER A 40 -31.61 -2.19 -15.96
N PHE A 41 -31.12 -2.03 -17.18
CA PHE A 41 -30.12 -2.92 -17.77
C PHE A 41 -28.72 -2.47 -17.34
N ALA A 42 -28.21 -3.02 -16.25
CA ALA A 42 -26.80 -2.91 -15.92
C ALA A 42 -26.00 -3.74 -16.94
N LYS A 43 -25.44 -3.07 -17.96
CA LYS A 43 -24.64 -3.72 -19.01
C LYS A 43 -23.18 -3.82 -18.54
N HIS A 44 -22.64 -5.03 -18.49
CA HIS A 44 -21.21 -5.23 -18.23
C HIS A 44 -20.43 -4.65 -19.42
N LEU A 45 -19.75 -3.53 -19.20
CA LEU A 45 -18.98 -2.82 -20.24
C LEU A 45 -17.71 -3.57 -20.68
N GLY A 46 -17.41 -4.71 -20.05
CA GLY A 46 -16.21 -5.49 -20.31
C GLY A 46 -14.92 -4.70 -20.02
N THR A 47 -13.81 -5.18 -20.56
CA THR A 47 -12.53 -4.48 -20.50
C THR A 47 -12.51 -3.42 -21.59
N VAL A 48 -12.51 -2.15 -21.21
CA VAL A 48 -12.51 -1.02 -22.15
C VAL A 48 -11.10 -0.44 -22.21
N GLY A 49 -10.45 -0.52 -23.38
CA GLY A 49 -9.10 0.00 -23.60
C GLY A 49 -8.21 -0.97 -24.38
N ASN A 50 -7.14 -0.44 -24.96
CA ASN A 50 -6.15 -1.27 -25.65
C ASN A 50 -5.17 -1.86 -24.62
N VAL A 51 -4.90 -3.16 -24.73
CA VAL A 51 -3.82 -3.83 -23.98
C VAL A 51 -2.58 -3.83 -24.88
N TYR A 52 -1.53 -3.16 -24.43
CA TYR A 52 -0.25 -3.12 -25.13
C TYR A 52 0.69 -4.19 -24.56
N PRO A 53 1.46 -4.88 -25.41
CA PRO A 53 2.50 -5.78 -24.93
C PRO A 53 3.59 -5.00 -24.21
N VAL A 54 4.10 -5.55 -23.11
CA VAL A 54 5.28 -5.01 -22.42
C VAL A 54 6.51 -5.34 -23.26
N VAL A 55 6.96 -4.36 -24.04
CA VAL A 55 8.16 -4.44 -24.89
C VAL A 55 9.29 -3.62 -24.27
N GLU A 56 9.87 -4.16 -23.19
CA GLU A 56 11.06 -3.55 -22.58
C GLU A 56 12.28 -3.71 -23.49
N SER A 57 13.15 -2.70 -23.49
CA SER A 57 14.48 -2.80 -24.08
C SER A 57 15.34 -3.82 -23.31
N ASP A 58 16.31 -4.44 -23.99
CA ASP A 58 17.24 -5.36 -23.34
C ASP A 58 18.05 -4.64 -22.24
N ALA A 59 17.84 -5.04 -20.99
CA ALA A 59 18.51 -4.47 -19.83
C ALA A 59 20.05 -4.59 -19.92
N LEU A 60 20.57 -5.64 -20.56
CA LEU A 60 22.02 -5.78 -20.73
C LEU A 60 22.56 -4.76 -21.73
N ALA A 61 21.81 -4.46 -22.80
CA ALA A 61 22.16 -3.44 -23.77
C ALA A 61 22.17 -2.05 -23.11
N GLU A 62 21.15 -1.74 -22.29
CA GLU A 62 21.05 -0.48 -21.55
C GLU A 62 22.23 -0.27 -20.59
N ILE A 63 22.58 -1.30 -19.79
CA ILE A 63 23.73 -1.24 -18.88
C ILE A 63 25.04 -1.02 -19.64
N ARG A 64 25.21 -1.67 -20.80
CA ARG A 64 26.40 -1.49 -21.63
C ARG A 64 26.50 -0.08 -22.19
N GLU A 65 25.40 0.47 -22.70
CA GLU A 65 25.36 1.83 -23.22
C GLU A 65 25.66 2.85 -22.12
N ALA A 66 25.04 2.70 -20.95
CA ALA A 66 25.32 3.53 -19.78
C ALA A 66 26.79 3.43 -19.34
N ALA A 67 27.37 2.23 -19.33
CA ALA A 67 28.76 2.02 -18.93
C ALA A 67 29.77 2.67 -19.89
N VAL A 68 29.45 2.78 -21.18
CA VAL A 68 30.30 3.46 -22.17
C VAL A 68 30.31 4.98 -21.96
N GLN A 69 29.20 5.56 -21.48
CA GLN A 69 29.11 7.01 -21.24
C GLN A 69 29.85 7.47 -19.98
N VAL A 70 30.29 6.55 -19.12
CA VAL A 70 30.97 6.88 -17.87
C VAL A 70 32.49 7.02 -18.09
N ASP A 71 33.04 8.16 -17.67
CA ASP A 71 34.48 8.35 -17.54
C ASP A 71 34.99 7.60 -16.29
N TRP A 72 35.40 6.35 -16.50
CA TRP A 72 35.87 5.46 -15.43
C TRP A 72 37.14 5.95 -14.73
N GLU A 73 37.99 6.71 -15.42
CA GLU A 73 39.21 7.23 -14.84
C GLU A 73 38.90 8.31 -13.79
N LYS A 74 37.98 9.22 -14.11
CA LYS A 74 37.45 10.19 -13.15
C LYS A 74 36.59 9.54 -12.06
N ALA A 75 35.73 8.58 -12.41
CA ALA A 75 34.84 7.95 -11.44
C ALA A 75 35.59 7.17 -10.34
N ILE A 76 36.70 6.54 -10.71
CA ILE A 76 37.50 5.73 -9.79
C ILE A 76 38.50 6.60 -9.03
N GLU A 77 39.04 7.67 -9.65
CA GLU A 77 40.03 8.60 -9.05
C GLU A 77 41.07 7.81 -8.22
N ARG A 78 41.64 6.76 -8.84
CA ARG A 78 42.34 5.67 -8.13
C ARG A 78 43.40 6.20 -7.17
N GLN A 79 44.19 7.16 -7.61
CA GLN A 79 45.25 7.76 -6.78
C GLN A 79 44.71 8.46 -5.53
N LYS A 80 43.60 9.20 -5.65
CA LYS A 80 42.95 9.88 -4.52
C LYS A 80 42.37 8.88 -3.53
N LYS A 81 41.73 7.81 -4.01
CA LYS A 81 41.24 6.73 -3.13
C LYS A 81 42.38 6.04 -2.40
N LEU A 82 43.49 5.73 -3.09
CA LEU A 82 44.68 5.16 -2.46
C LEU A 82 45.26 6.10 -1.39
N ALA A 83 45.33 7.40 -1.69
CA ALA A 83 45.79 8.40 -0.72
C ALA A 83 44.86 8.50 0.49
N MET A 84 43.54 8.45 0.29
CA MET A 84 42.54 8.45 1.35
C MET A 84 42.71 7.23 2.27
N ILE A 85 42.87 6.03 1.70
CA ILE A 85 43.08 4.80 2.47
C ILE A 85 44.38 4.87 3.28
N LYS A 86 45.49 5.27 2.63
CA LYS A 86 46.80 5.35 3.29
C LYS A 86 46.82 6.34 4.45
N ASN A 87 46.07 7.44 4.32
CA ASN A 87 46.05 8.51 5.31
C ASN A 87 44.85 8.46 6.26
N PHE A 88 44.00 7.44 6.15
CA PHE A 88 42.81 7.32 6.98
C PHE A 88 43.19 7.26 8.46
N ARG A 89 42.69 8.22 9.22
CA ARG A 89 42.77 8.25 10.69
C ARG A 89 41.36 8.43 11.23
N PRO A 90 40.89 7.59 12.17
CA PRO A 90 39.60 7.78 12.82
C PRO A 90 39.58 9.11 13.60
N ARG A 91 38.39 9.71 13.75
CA ARG A 91 38.24 11.01 14.42
C ARG A 91 38.66 10.97 15.89
N ASP A 92 38.39 9.86 16.56
CA ASP A 92 38.67 9.65 17.98
C ASP A 92 40.04 8.98 18.21
N LEU A 93 41.03 9.33 17.39
CA LEU A 93 42.37 8.79 17.55
C LEU A 93 43.07 9.46 18.73
N HIS A 94 43.08 8.79 19.87
CA HIS A 94 43.85 9.24 21.03
C HIS A 94 45.36 9.18 20.73
N PRO A 95 46.11 10.28 20.95
CA PRO A 95 47.55 10.28 20.73
C PRO A 95 48.24 9.40 21.79
N LEU A 96 48.86 8.33 21.34
CA LEU A 96 49.66 7.47 22.21
C LEU A 96 51.11 7.97 22.25
N PRO A 97 51.73 8.12 23.43
CA PRO A 97 53.14 8.42 23.53
C PRO A 97 53.97 7.24 22.99
N ALA A 98 55.21 7.52 22.57
CA ALA A 98 56.14 6.47 22.19
C ALA A 98 56.34 5.49 23.37
N ALA A 99 56.33 4.19 23.08
CA ALA A 99 56.59 3.15 24.06
C ALA A 99 58.02 3.29 24.60
N LYS A 100 58.18 3.26 25.93
CA LYS A 100 59.49 3.36 26.59
C LYS A 100 60.23 2.02 26.70
N ALA A 101 59.48 0.93 26.66
CA ALA A 101 59.99 -0.43 26.79
C ALA A 101 58.99 -1.41 26.18
N ASP A 102 59.50 -2.49 25.62
CA ASP A 102 58.68 -3.62 25.18
C ASP A 102 58.26 -4.46 26.39
N ARG A 103 57.01 -4.89 26.41
CA ARG A 103 56.45 -5.74 27.46
C ARG A 103 55.57 -6.81 26.84
N SER A 104 55.69 -8.01 27.36
CA SER A 104 54.80 -9.13 27.03
C SER A 104 53.96 -9.46 28.27
N PHE A 105 52.67 -9.63 28.08
CA PHE A 105 51.75 -10.06 29.12
C PHE A 105 51.19 -11.42 28.73
N LEU A 106 51.09 -12.33 29.70
CA LEU A 106 50.33 -13.55 29.51
C LEU A 106 48.84 -13.23 29.70
N VAL A 107 48.01 -13.80 28.85
CA VAL A 107 46.55 -13.70 28.98
C VAL A 107 46.12 -14.71 30.04
N ASP A 108 45.39 -14.25 31.04
CA ASP A 108 44.65 -15.15 31.93
C ASP A 108 43.41 -15.64 31.18
N MET A 109 43.39 -16.94 30.86
CA MET A 109 42.30 -17.60 30.15
C MET A 109 41.28 -18.22 31.11
N THR A 110 41.40 -17.94 32.42
CA THR A 110 40.46 -18.40 33.43
C THR A 110 39.07 -17.80 33.16
N TYR A 111 38.13 -18.64 32.77
CA TYR A 111 36.76 -18.24 32.50
C TYR A 111 35.79 -18.89 33.48
N THR A 112 34.80 -18.12 33.93
CA THR A 112 33.76 -18.58 34.86
C THR A 112 32.38 -18.43 34.20
N LEU A 113 31.56 -19.48 34.27
CA LEU A 113 30.24 -19.49 33.64
C LEU A 113 29.21 -18.64 34.40
N ASP A 114 28.55 -17.73 33.69
CA ASP A 114 27.48 -16.88 34.24
C ASP A 114 26.11 -17.57 34.33
N SER A 115 25.93 -18.69 33.62
CA SER A 115 24.67 -19.45 33.55
C SER A 115 24.91 -20.95 33.42
N ASN A 116 23.88 -21.74 33.76
CA ASN A 116 23.89 -23.18 33.56
C ASN A 116 23.90 -23.54 32.07
N ILE A 117 24.75 -24.48 31.67
CA ILE A 117 24.77 -25.05 30.32
C ILE A 117 24.00 -26.37 30.33
N PRO A 118 22.91 -26.52 29.56
CA PRO A 118 22.13 -27.76 29.53
C PRO A 118 22.86 -28.88 28.77
N ASP A 119 22.61 -30.12 29.15
CA ASP A 119 23.16 -31.33 28.51
C ASP A 119 22.32 -31.85 27.31
N GLY A 120 21.21 -31.18 27.01
CA GLY A 120 20.25 -31.58 25.97
C GLY A 120 19.33 -32.75 26.33
N LYS A 121 19.46 -33.34 27.53
CA LYS A 121 18.65 -34.45 28.06
C LYS A 121 17.81 -34.07 29.28
N GLY A 122 17.82 -32.78 29.65
CA GLY A 122 17.10 -32.23 30.80
C GLY A 122 17.96 -32.06 32.05
N GLY A 123 19.26 -32.35 31.98
CA GLY A 123 20.26 -32.07 33.01
C GLY A 123 21.11 -30.85 32.69
N VAL A 124 22.09 -30.60 33.57
CA VAL A 124 23.08 -29.52 33.44
C VAL A 124 24.44 -30.13 33.16
N LEU A 125 25.02 -29.80 32.00
CA LEU A 125 26.36 -30.23 31.60
C LEU A 125 27.43 -29.46 32.38
N TYR A 126 27.27 -28.14 32.51
CA TYR A 126 28.14 -27.30 33.35
C TYR A 126 27.31 -26.33 34.18
N PRO A 127 27.46 -26.34 35.51
CA PRO A 127 26.71 -25.43 36.36
C PRO A 127 27.27 -24.01 36.27
N LYS A 128 26.39 -23.04 36.55
CA LYS A 128 26.76 -21.65 36.78
C LYS A 128 27.84 -21.59 37.87
N GLY A 129 28.87 -20.78 37.63
CA GLY A 129 30.02 -20.65 38.52
C GLY A 129 31.12 -21.69 38.29
N PHE A 130 30.98 -22.60 37.32
CA PHE A 130 32.08 -23.46 36.92
C PHE A 130 33.20 -22.61 36.29
N THR A 131 34.42 -22.78 36.80
CA THR A 131 35.61 -22.07 36.36
C THR A 131 36.60 -23.05 35.74
N PHE A 132 37.15 -22.71 34.57
CA PHE A 132 38.22 -23.50 33.94
C PHE A 132 39.27 -22.59 33.31
N ASN A 133 40.51 -23.07 33.29
CA ASN A 133 41.61 -22.49 32.52
C ASN A 133 41.95 -23.50 31.41
N PRO A 134 41.62 -23.20 30.13
CA PRO A 134 41.74 -24.13 29.02
C PRO A 134 43.18 -24.63 28.77
#